data_AF-A0A0R3TYR7-F1
#
_entry.id   AF-A0A0R3TYR7-F1
#
_cell.length_a   1.000
_cell.length_b   1.000
_cell.length_c   1.000
_cell.angle_alpha   90.00
_cell.angle_beta   90.00
_cell.angle_gamma   90.00
#
_symmetry.space_group_name_H-M   'P 1'
#
loop_
_entity.id
_entity.type
_entity.pdbx_description
1 polymer ?
#
loop_
_entity_poly.entity_id
_entity_poly.type
_entity_poly.pdbx_seq_one_letter_code
_entity_poly.pdbx_strand_id
1 'polypeptide(L)'
;MLSCEKLGEVLTLLTSKNWKERKEGLEKIDEVLKANPFITGGPDMQEPLSVIAKLCTDVNKILGKTTLGLMEAFAKALSKADSKKLLKYVEPHILPCFGDSKPQFREAAVSALSAWESKCGFIPMTENDVLTEALKAENPNLRAELIGWLTAALANQKLNTKAAINAGLSPDFGPTLATMVYGICEDRNPEARQRAQKILPVLIRSLGLDTMQKALKKLKITNQDVIGPLLEKAKEQVAAEEPAAPPPAQKTIRGGGGGGVKKAPTQEEETPEPPAATPDFDEEVSTATVKPAGGKKPPAKRPTMTSKRSAALEQAEEAASVVPLQINNLREARMQDEKKRKVCFRHISFVVSIVTLHFMSIWFLGVGGALRADRNVLFLMFGVNYHNAGYTL
;
A
#
# COMPACT_ATOMS: atom_id res chain seq x y z
N MET A 1 2.32 31.28 -6.98
CA MET A 1 3.35 30.50 -7.72
C MET A 1 4.44 30.18 -6.71
N LEU A 2 4.68 28.92 -6.37
CA LEU A 2 5.90 28.58 -5.62
C LEU A 2 7.07 29.05 -6.49
N SER A 3 7.85 30.04 -6.06
CA SER A 3 9.09 30.35 -6.75
C SER A 3 10.05 29.17 -6.54
N CYS A 4 10.74 28.74 -7.61
CA CYS A 4 11.69 27.62 -7.55
C CYS A 4 12.74 27.80 -6.44
N GLU A 5 13.06 29.03 -6.07
CA GLU A 5 13.98 29.38 -4.98
C GLU A 5 13.50 28.88 -3.60
N LYS A 6 12.22 29.07 -3.27
CA LYS A 6 11.66 28.61 -1.98
C LYS A 6 11.61 27.08 -1.88
N LEU A 7 11.47 26.41 -3.02
CA LEU A 7 11.45 24.95 -3.07
C LEU A 7 12.87 24.38 -2.88
N GLY A 8 13.90 25.02 -3.46
CA GLY A 8 15.29 24.63 -3.30
C GLY A 8 15.76 24.60 -1.85
N GLU A 9 15.47 25.65 -1.08
CA GLU A 9 15.82 25.71 0.35
C GLU A 9 15.12 24.61 1.16
N VAL A 10 13.83 24.38 0.90
CA VAL A 10 13.05 23.32 1.58
C VAL A 10 13.61 21.93 1.28
N LEU A 11 14.07 21.67 0.05
CA LEU A 11 14.64 20.36 -0.31
C LEU A 11 15.91 20.02 0.47
N THR A 12 16.72 21.03 0.81
CA THR A 12 17.91 20.81 1.66
C THR A 12 17.53 20.34 3.06
N LEU A 13 16.45 20.89 3.64
CA LEU A 13 15.93 20.47 4.94
C LEU A 13 15.40 19.04 4.91
N LEU A 14 14.68 18.66 3.84
CA LEU A 14 14.09 17.32 3.68
C LEU A 14 15.12 16.21 3.52
N THR A 15 16.30 16.53 2.99
CA THR A 15 17.39 15.56 2.78
C THR A 15 18.37 15.51 3.96
N SER A 16 18.15 16.33 4.99
CA SER A 16 19.01 16.38 6.17
C SER A 16 19.01 15.06 6.96
N LYS A 17 20.17 14.74 7.53
CA LYS A 17 20.31 13.63 8.50
C LYS A 17 19.54 13.91 9.79
N ASN A 18 19.34 15.18 10.13
CA ASN A 18 18.62 15.59 11.33
C ASN A 18 17.10 15.53 11.09
N TRP A 19 16.41 14.66 11.84
CA TRP A 19 14.96 14.49 11.68
C TRP A 19 14.16 15.75 12.02
N LYS A 20 14.70 16.65 12.85
CA LYS A 20 14.04 17.93 13.18
C LYS A 20 14.03 18.88 11.99
N GLU A 21 15.12 18.93 11.21
CA GLU A 21 15.19 19.71 9.98
C GLU A 21 14.24 19.13 8.92
N ARG A 22 14.16 17.81 8.79
CA ARG A 22 13.17 17.18 7.91
C ARG A 22 11.74 17.52 8.33
N LYS A 23 11.45 17.52 9.63
CA LYS A 23 10.15 17.94 10.18
C LYS A 23 9.81 19.38 9.80
N GLU A 24 10.75 20.31 9.98
CA GLU A 24 10.59 21.71 9.59
C GLU A 24 10.33 21.86 8.08
N GLY A 25 11.05 21.10 7.25
CA GLY A 25 10.80 21.07 5.80
C GLY A 25 9.38 20.59 5.46
N LEU A 26 8.90 19.53 6.12
CA LEU A 26 7.54 19.03 5.92
C LEU A 26 6.47 20.02 6.40
N GLU A 27 6.71 20.72 7.52
CA GLU A 27 5.81 21.78 8.02
C GLU A 27 5.70 22.95 7.03
N LYS A 28 6.83 23.40 6.47
CA LYS A 28 6.85 24.42 5.41
C LYS A 28 6.06 23.99 4.17
N ILE A 29 6.14 22.72 3.78
CA ILE A 29 5.36 22.19 2.65
C ILE A 29 3.87 22.18 2.96
N ASP A 30 3.49 21.75 4.16
CA ASP A 30 2.10 21.72 4.61
C ASP A 30 1.49 23.13 4.59
N GLU A 31 2.20 24.13 5.10
CA GLU A 31 1.79 25.54 5.05
C GLU A 31 1.59 26.03 3.61
N VAL A 32 2.52 25.70 2.71
CA VAL A 32 2.43 26.10 1.31
C VAL A 32 1.24 25.44 0.60
N LEU A 33 0.97 24.16 0.86
CA LEU A 33 -0.19 23.45 0.31
C LEU A 33 -1.50 24.04 0.83
N LYS A 34 -1.58 24.42 2.12
CA LYS A 34 -2.76 25.07 2.70
C LYS A 34 -2.99 26.46 2.12
N ALA A 35 -1.92 27.21 1.85
CA ALA A 35 -2.02 28.53 1.24
C ALA A 35 -2.36 28.48 -0.27
N ASN A 36 -2.07 27.35 -0.94
CA ASN A 36 -2.25 27.20 -2.38
C ASN A 36 -3.03 25.92 -2.69
N PRO A 37 -4.38 25.98 -2.74
CA PRO A 37 -5.20 24.80 -2.98
C PRO A 37 -5.04 24.20 -4.39
N PHE A 38 -4.42 24.95 -5.33
CA PHE A 38 -4.09 24.48 -6.67
C PHE A 38 -2.63 24.74 -6.97
N ILE A 39 -1.92 23.69 -7.39
CA ILE A 39 -0.49 23.75 -7.72
C ILE A 39 -0.33 23.42 -9.20
N THR A 40 0.44 24.26 -9.91
CA THR A 40 0.88 23.98 -11.27
C THR A 40 1.87 22.83 -11.23
N GLY A 41 1.55 21.71 -11.88
CA GLY A 41 2.53 20.64 -12.08
C GLY A 41 3.51 20.99 -13.20
N GLY A 42 4.47 20.10 -13.43
CA GLY A 42 5.48 20.29 -14.48
C GLY A 42 6.77 19.53 -14.21
N PRO A 43 7.77 19.65 -15.10
CA PRO A 43 9.09 19.06 -14.90
C PRO A 43 9.73 19.47 -13.57
N ASP A 44 9.55 20.73 -13.19
CA ASP A 44 10.13 21.31 -11.97
C ASP A 44 9.57 20.69 -10.68
N MET A 45 8.40 20.02 -10.74
CA MET A 45 7.81 19.33 -9.59
C MET A 45 8.24 17.86 -9.47
N GLN A 46 8.95 17.29 -10.46
CA GLN A 46 9.32 15.88 -10.45
C GLN A 46 10.30 15.54 -9.32
N GLU A 47 11.42 16.26 -9.24
CA GLU A 47 12.42 16.07 -8.19
C GLU A 47 11.88 16.41 -6.80
N PRO A 48 11.25 17.60 -6.58
CA PRO A 48 10.72 17.93 -5.27
C PRO A 48 9.70 16.91 -4.76
N LEU A 49 8.76 16.50 -5.60
CA LEU A 49 7.74 15.54 -5.21
C LEU A 49 8.33 14.17 -4.90
N SER A 50 9.34 13.72 -5.67
CA SER A 50 10.08 12.48 -5.39
C SER A 50 10.80 12.54 -4.04
N VAL A 51 11.50 13.65 -3.74
CA VAL A 51 12.20 13.85 -2.46
C VAL A 51 11.23 13.84 -1.29
N ILE A 52 10.09 14.52 -1.41
CA ILE A 52 9.06 14.51 -0.37
C ILE A 52 8.48 13.11 -0.23
N ALA A 53 8.07 12.46 -1.33
CA ALA A 53 7.48 11.13 -1.31
C ALA A 53 8.40 10.09 -0.66
N LYS A 54 9.72 10.18 -0.86
CA LYS A 54 10.70 9.30 -0.22
C LYS A 54 10.59 9.28 1.31
N LEU A 55 10.19 10.40 1.92
CA LEU A 55 9.97 10.50 3.37
C LEU A 55 8.77 9.69 3.88
N CYS A 56 7.90 9.17 3.01
CA CYS A 56 6.88 8.18 3.42
C CYS A 56 7.55 6.96 4.09
N THR A 57 8.76 6.62 3.66
CA THR A 57 9.56 5.51 4.21
C THR A 57 10.62 5.96 5.21
N ASP A 58 10.48 7.15 5.80
CA ASP A 58 11.42 7.67 6.79
C ASP A 58 11.55 6.73 8.01
N VAL A 59 12.75 6.72 8.60
CA VAL A 59 13.05 5.98 9.83
C VAL A 59 12.15 6.45 10.98
N ASN A 60 11.86 7.76 11.03
CA ASN A 60 10.89 8.33 11.94
C ASN A 60 9.47 8.20 11.38
N LYS A 61 8.71 7.26 11.95
CA LYS A 61 7.33 6.96 11.54
C LYS A 61 6.35 8.12 11.72
N ILE A 62 6.64 9.09 12.59
CA ILE A 62 5.83 10.30 12.70
C ILE A 62 5.96 11.10 11.40
N LEU A 63 7.18 11.31 10.92
CA LEU A 63 7.43 12.01 9.65
C LEU A 63 6.87 11.23 8.46
N GLY A 64 7.04 9.91 8.45
CA GLY A 64 6.45 9.04 7.43
C GLY A 64 4.93 9.20 7.32
N LYS A 65 4.22 9.19 8.45
CA LYS A 65 2.77 9.35 8.48
C LYS A 65 2.33 10.76 8.06
N THR A 66 3.04 11.79 8.52
CA THR A 66 2.81 13.18 8.07
C THR A 66 3.00 13.30 6.56
N THR A 67 4.04 12.67 6.01
CA THR A 67 4.32 12.68 4.58
C THR A 67 3.21 12.00 3.78
N LEU A 68 2.68 10.87 4.25
CA LEU A 68 1.52 10.22 3.61
C LEU A 68 0.30 11.14 3.55
N GLY A 69 0.01 11.89 4.62
CA GLY A 69 -1.03 12.91 4.62
C GLY A 69 -0.76 14.04 3.60
N LEU A 70 0.50 14.46 3.46
CA LEU A 70 0.89 15.43 2.42
C LEU A 70 0.75 14.85 1.01
N MET A 71 1.06 13.57 0.79
CA MET A 71 0.85 12.92 -0.51
C MET A 71 -0.62 12.93 -0.92
N GLU A 72 -1.53 12.74 0.04
CA GLU A 72 -2.97 12.89 -0.19
C GLU A 72 -3.34 14.34 -0.56
N ALA A 73 -2.78 15.33 0.14
CA ALA A 73 -2.99 16.75 -0.16
C ALA A 73 -2.45 17.15 -1.54
N PHE A 74 -1.26 16.66 -1.94
CA PHE A 74 -0.71 16.87 -3.27
C PHE A 74 -1.60 16.31 -4.37
N ALA A 75 -2.14 15.10 -4.20
CA ALA A 75 -3.10 14.54 -5.15
C ALA A 75 -4.31 15.48 -5.33
N LYS A 76 -4.81 16.06 -4.24
CA LYS A 76 -5.95 16.99 -4.25
C LYS A 76 -5.63 18.31 -4.96
N ALA A 77 -4.43 18.84 -4.78
CA ALA A 77 -4.00 20.14 -5.28
C ALA A 77 -3.52 20.14 -6.75
N LEU A 78 -3.07 18.99 -7.26
CA LEU A 78 -2.59 18.86 -8.64
C LEU A 78 -3.74 18.70 -9.65
N SER A 79 -3.50 19.16 -10.88
CA SER A 79 -4.40 18.88 -12.00
C SER A 79 -4.37 17.40 -12.39
N LYS A 80 -5.45 16.86 -12.97
CA LYS A 80 -5.50 15.46 -13.44
C LYS A 80 -4.36 15.11 -14.40
N ALA A 81 -4.02 16.03 -15.30
CA ALA A 81 -2.96 15.83 -16.29
C ALA A 81 -1.58 15.74 -15.63
N ASP A 82 -1.34 16.56 -14.61
CA ASP A 82 -0.08 16.56 -13.87
C ASP A 82 0.03 15.38 -12.92
N SER A 83 -1.05 15.02 -12.22
CA SER A 83 -1.10 13.83 -11.37
C SER A 83 -0.72 12.58 -12.16
N LYS A 84 -1.24 12.42 -13.39
CA LYS A 84 -0.87 11.30 -14.27
C LYS A 84 0.64 11.24 -14.54
N LYS A 85 1.28 12.38 -14.82
CA LYS A 85 2.72 12.45 -15.14
C LYS A 85 3.61 12.26 -13.92
N LEU A 86 3.14 12.71 -12.76
CA LEU A 86 3.91 12.77 -11.52
C LEU A 86 3.76 11.50 -10.66
N LEU A 87 2.71 10.72 -10.86
CA LEU A 87 2.39 9.49 -10.12
C LEU A 87 3.59 8.54 -9.98
N LYS A 88 4.37 8.34 -11.06
CA LYS A 88 5.53 7.44 -11.08
C LYS A 88 6.65 7.82 -10.10
N TYR A 89 6.67 9.06 -9.61
CA TYR A 89 7.63 9.53 -8.60
C TYR A 89 7.11 9.37 -7.17
N VAL A 90 5.82 9.05 -7.00
CA VAL A 90 5.14 9.00 -5.70
C VAL A 90 4.78 7.56 -5.32
N GLU A 91 4.18 6.85 -6.26
CA GLU A 91 3.68 5.48 -6.08
C GLU A 91 4.74 4.50 -5.52
N PRO A 92 6.00 4.49 -5.99
CA PRO A 92 7.04 3.60 -5.45
C PRO A 92 7.35 3.82 -3.96
N HIS A 93 7.00 4.99 -3.41
CA HIS A 93 7.25 5.32 -2.00
C HIS A 93 6.02 5.09 -1.11
N ILE A 94 4.81 5.19 -1.67
CA ILE A 94 3.57 4.90 -0.94
C ILE A 94 3.37 3.39 -0.80
N LEU A 95 3.57 2.60 -1.86
CA LEU A 95 3.24 1.17 -1.86
C LEU A 95 3.96 0.35 -0.76
N PRO A 96 5.26 0.54 -0.47
CA PRO A 96 5.91 -0.16 0.63
C PRO A 96 5.29 0.12 2.01
N CYS A 97 4.61 1.26 2.18
CA CYS A 97 3.96 1.66 3.43
C CYS A 97 2.72 0.80 3.76
N PHE A 98 2.16 0.10 2.77
CA PHE A 98 1.10 -0.89 2.98
C PHE A 98 1.62 -2.10 3.78
N GLY A 99 2.93 -2.31 3.83
CA GLY A 99 3.57 -3.38 4.59
C GLY A 99 3.87 -3.04 6.05
N ASP A 100 3.49 -1.84 6.54
CA ASP A 100 3.84 -1.40 7.90
C ASP A 100 3.15 -2.23 8.98
N SER A 101 3.82 -2.42 10.12
CA SER A 101 3.28 -3.18 11.23
C SER A 101 2.12 -2.47 11.92
N LYS A 102 2.06 -1.12 11.85
CA LYS A 102 1.02 -0.32 12.48
C LYS A 102 -0.16 -0.09 11.54
N PRO A 103 -1.40 -0.53 11.89
CA PRO A 103 -2.57 -0.36 11.04
C PRO A 103 -2.83 1.09 10.62
N GLN A 104 -2.72 2.03 11.56
CA GLN A 104 -2.90 3.47 11.29
C GLN A 104 -1.93 4.04 10.25
N PHE A 105 -0.76 3.42 10.08
CA PHE A 105 0.21 3.83 9.06
C PHE A 105 -0.21 3.29 7.69
N ARG A 106 -0.69 2.04 7.65
CA ARG A 106 -1.24 1.43 6.43
C ARG A 106 -2.50 2.15 5.95
N GLU A 107 -3.41 2.50 6.85
CA GLU A 107 -4.61 3.29 6.54
C GLU A 107 -4.26 4.64 5.91
N ALA A 108 -3.24 5.32 6.42
CA ALA A 108 -2.75 6.57 5.82
C ALA A 108 -2.17 6.34 4.41
N ALA A 109 -1.47 5.23 4.18
CA ALA A 109 -0.94 4.87 2.86
C ALA A 109 -2.06 4.54 1.86
N VAL A 110 -3.09 3.80 2.31
CA VAL A 110 -4.30 3.50 1.52
C VAL A 110 -5.04 4.79 1.15
N SER A 111 -5.22 5.71 2.11
CA SER A 111 -5.85 7.01 1.86
C SER A 111 -5.08 7.82 0.82
N ALA A 112 -3.75 7.90 0.98
CA ALA A 112 -2.88 8.61 0.05
C ALA A 112 -3.00 8.03 -1.37
N LEU A 113 -2.78 6.73 -1.55
CA LEU A 113 -2.86 6.10 -2.88
C LEU A 113 -4.27 6.23 -3.51
N SER A 114 -5.33 6.12 -2.71
CA SER A 114 -6.71 6.30 -3.19
C SER A 114 -6.98 7.71 -3.69
N ALA A 115 -6.43 8.75 -3.03
CA ALA A 115 -6.56 10.12 -3.52
C ALA A 115 -5.85 10.32 -4.86
N TRP A 116 -4.69 9.68 -5.08
CA TRP A 116 -4.02 9.67 -6.37
C TRP A 116 -4.85 8.95 -7.44
N GLU A 117 -5.38 7.77 -7.12
CA GLU A 117 -6.24 6.98 -8.02
C GLU A 117 -7.49 7.74 -8.45
N SER A 118 -8.17 8.38 -7.50
CA SER A 118 -9.36 9.19 -7.79
C SER A 118 -9.06 10.39 -8.70
N LYS A 119 -7.81 10.87 -8.74
CA LYS A 119 -7.38 12.03 -9.52
C LYS A 119 -6.89 11.67 -10.92
N CYS A 120 -5.96 10.72 -11.05
CA CYS A 120 -5.42 10.32 -12.35
C CYS A 120 -6.20 9.16 -13.01
N GLY A 121 -7.01 8.44 -12.24
CA GLY A 121 -7.64 7.18 -12.64
C GLY A 121 -6.74 5.97 -12.39
N PHE A 122 -7.32 4.77 -12.48
CA PHE A 122 -6.63 3.51 -12.23
C PHE A 122 -5.60 3.13 -13.31
N ILE A 123 -5.92 3.32 -14.60
CA ILE A 123 -5.07 2.84 -15.71
C ILE A 123 -3.64 3.39 -15.65
N PRO A 124 -3.40 4.71 -15.39
CA PRO A 124 -2.04 5.22 -15.24
C PRO A 124 -1.19 4.56 -14.15
N MET A 125 -1.80 4.02 -13.08
CA MET A 125 -1.09 3.28 -12.03
C MET A 125 -0.56 1.93 -12.51
N THR A 126 -1.05 1.43 -13.64
CA THR A 126 -0.61 0.16 -14.21
C THR A 126 0.57 0.30 -15.17
N GLU A 127 0.93 1.53 -15.59
CA GLU A 127 1.88 1.78 -16.69
C GLU A 127 3.35 1.47 -16.35
N ASN A 128 3.74 1.42 -15.07
CA ASN A 128 5.15 1.29 -14.64
C ASN A 128 5.45 -0.02 -13.89
N ASP A 129 4.55 -1.00 -13.91
CA ASP A 129 4.66 -2.27 -13.18
C ASP A 129 4.85 -2.16 -11.66
N VAL A 130 4.80 -0.97 -11.06
CA VAL A 130 5.06 -0.77 -9.63
C VAL A 130 4.03 -1.52 -8.77
N LEU A 131 2.75 -1.51 -9.17
CA LEU A 131 1.69 -2.30 -8.51
C LEU A 131 1.96 -3.80 -8.57
N THR A 132 2.39 -4.31 -9.73
CA THR A 132 2.61 -5.75 -9.93
C THR A 132 3.87 -6.20 -9.18
N GLU A 133 4.92 -5.38 -9.16
CA GLU A 133 6.13 -5.60 -8.35
C GLU A 133 5.82 -5.58 -6.84
N ALA A 134 4.95 -4.67 -6.38
CA ALA A 134 4.56 -4.62 -4.98
C ALA A 134 3.86 -5.91 -4.52
N LEU A 135 3.00 -6.51 -5.35
CA LEU A 135 2.32 -7.78 -5.04
C LEU A 135 3.28 -8.98 -4.98
N LYS A 136 4.43 -8.93 -5.67
CA LYS A 136 5.46 -9.98 -5.58
C LYS A 136 6.14 -10.00 -4.22
N ALA A 137 6.17 -8.88 -3.50
CA ALA A 137 6.79 -8.81 -2.17
C ALA A 137 6.15 -9.82 -1.20
N GLU A 138 6.97 -10.49 -0.40
CA GLU A 138 6.52 -11.50 0.59
C GLU A 138 6.06 -10.90 1.92
N ASN A 139 5.62 -9.63 1.93
CA ASN A 139 5.07 -9.00 3.14
C ASN A 139 3.56 -9.29 3.24
N PRO A 140 3.10 -10.01 4.27
CA PRO A 140 1.69 -10.36 4.41
C PRO A 140 0.74 -9.16 4.57
N ASN A 141 1.17 -8.15 5.32
CA ASN A 141 0.37 -6.92 5.51
C ASN A 141 0.24 -6.17 4.19
N LEU A 142 1.33 -6.08 3.44
CA LEU A 142 1.33 -5.42 2.13
C LEU A 142 0.36 -6.12 1.19
N ARG A 143 0.44 -7.45 1.07
CA ARG A 143 -0.48 -8.23 0.23
C ARG A 143 -1.93 -8.03 0.65
N ALA A 144 -2.24 -8.13 1.94
CA ALA A 144 -3.59 -7.94 2.45
C ALA A 144 -4.12 -6.53 2.13
N GLU A 145 -3.39 -5.47 2.47
CA GLU A 145 -3.86 -4.11 2.22
C GLU A 145 -3.92 -3.77 0.74
N LEU A 146 -2.94 -4.19 -0.05
CA LEU A 146 -2.90 -3.88 -1.48
C LEU A 146 -4.05 -4.57 -2.23
N ILE A 147 -4.34 -5.83 -1.91
CA ILE A 147 -5.51 -6.53 -2.46
C ILE A 147 -6.82 -5.89 -1.98
N GLY A 148 -6.89 -5.47 -0.71
CA GLY A 148 -8.05 -4.75 -0.19
C GLY A 148 -8.29 -3.43 -0.95
N TRP A 149 -7.24 -2.66 -1.17
CA TRP A 149 -7.29 -1.42 -1.94
C TRP A 149 -7.66 -1.68 -3.41
N LEU A 150 -7.04 -2.67 -4.07
CA LEU A 150 -7.37 -3.07 -5.43
C LEU A 150 -8.84 -3.48 -5.58
N THR A 151 -9.42 -4.12 -4.56
CA THR A 151 -10.85 -4.48 -4.54
C THR A 151 -11.73 -3.24 -4.67
N ALA A 152 -11.41 -2.17 -3.93
CA ALA A 152 -12.13 -0.91 -4.01
C ALA A 152 -11.86 -0.16 -5.34
N ALA A 153 -10.58 -0.05 -5.73
CA ALA A 153 -10.16 0.67 -6.93
C ALA A 153 -10.74 0.05 -8.23
N LEU A 154 -10.88 -1.28 -8.27
CA LEU A 154 -11.40 -2.01 -9.43
C LEU A 154 -12.92 -2.19 -9.44
N ALA A 155 -13.62 -1.93 -8.33
CA ALA A 155 -15.04 -2.24 -8.18
C ALA A 155 -15.93 -1.67 -9.31
N ASN A 156 -15.57 -0.49 -9.83
CA ASN A 156 -16.30 0.22 -10.88
C ASN A 156 -15.55 0.31 -12.21
N GLN A 157 -14.43 -0.43 -12.37
CA GLN A 157 -13.58 -0.35 -13.55
C GLN A 157 -13.95 -1.44 -14.58
N LYS A 158 -14.05 -1.04 -15.86
CA LYS A 158 -14.28 -1.97 -17.00
C LYS A 158 -13.01 -2.09 -17.83
N LEU A 159 -12.06 -2.87 -17.32
CA LEU A 159 -10.72 -3.02 -17.89
C LEU A 159 -10.66 -3.98 -19.10
N ASN A 160 -11.68 -4.83 -19.28
CA ASN A 160 -11.80 -5.73 -20.44
C ASN A 160 -12.22 -5.03 -21.75
N THR A 161 -12.36 -3.72 -21.76
CA THR A 161 -12.86 -2.96 -22.92
C THR A 161 -11.73 -2.46 -23.82
N LYS A 162 -12.03 -2.28 -25.12
CA LYS A 162 -11.11 -1.60 -26.05
C LYS A 162 -10.74 -0.20 -25.57
N ALA A 163 -11.65 0.48 -24.85
CA ALA A 163 -11.40 1.80 -24.28
C ALA A 163 -10.27 1.78 -23.24
N ALA A 164 -10.22 0.76 -22.37
CA ALA A 164 -9.14 0.62 -21.40
C ALA A 164 -7.79 0.37 -22.06
N ILE A 165 -7.74 -0.48 -23.10
CA ILE A 165 -6.53 -0.73 -23.89
C ILE A 165 -6.04 0.55 -24.57
N ASN A 166 -6.95 1.29 -25.22
CA ASN A 166 -6.62 2.57 -25.86
C ASN A 166 -6.16 3.64 -24.86
N ALA A 167 -6.57 3.52 -23.59
CA ALA A 167 -6.16 4.42 -22.51
C ALA A 167 -4.79 4.07 -21.90
N GLY A 168 -4.13 2.99 -22.37
CA GLY A 168 -2.78 2.60 -21.97
C GLY A 168 -2.69 1.33 -21.11
N LEU A 169 -3.78 0.59 -20.92
CA LEU A 169 -3.74 -0.67 -20.18
C LEU A 169 -2.96 -1.73 -20.97
N SER A 170 -1.88 -2.25 -20.36
CA SER A 170 -1.12 -3.37 -20.94
C SER A 170 -2.02 -4.61 -21.09
N PRO A 171 -2.01 -5.31 -22.25
CA PRO A 171 -2.76 -6.56 -22.44
C PRO A 171 -2.42 -7.64 -21.41
N ASP A 172 -1.19 -7.62 -20.87
CA ASP A 172 -0.70 -8.59 -19.91
C ASP A 172 -1.05 -8.25 -18.45
N PHE A 173 -1.51 -7.03 -18.17
CA PHE A 173 -1.83 -6.59 -16.81
C PHE A 173 -2.89 -7.48 -16.16
N GLY A 174 -4.02 -7.70 -16.85
CA GLY A 174 -5.13 -8.51 -16.36
C GLY A 174 -4.73 -9.96 -16.04
N PRO A 175 -4.16 -10.71 -17.00
CA PRO A 175 -3.65 -12.06 -16.77
C PRO A 175 -2.61 -12.15 -15.64
N THR A 176 -1.71 -11.17 -15.55
CA THR A 176 -0.66 -11.12 -14.52
C THR A 176 -1.27 -10.90 -13.15
N LEU A 177 -2.18 -9.93 -13.01
CA LEU A 177 -2.90 -9.66 -11.76
C LEU A 177 -3.69 -10.88 -11.29
N ALA A 178 -4.46 -11.52 -12.19
CA ALA A 178 -5.22 -12.73 -11.88
C ALA A 178 -4.31 -13.86 -11.34
N THR A 179 -3.18 -14.10 -12.00
CA THR A 179 -2.21 -15.13 -11.60
C THR A 179 -1.61 -14.84 -10.23
N MET A 180 -1.27 -13.58 -9.94
CA MET A 180 -0.77 -13.20 -8.60
C MET A 180 -1.83 -13.38 -7.52
N VAL A 181 -3.07 -12.96 -7.78
CA VAL A 181 -4.19 -13.09 -6.82
C VAL A 181 -4.47 -14.56 -6.51
N TYR A 182 -4.41 -15.45 -7.50
CA TYR A 182 -4.52 -16.89 -7.27
C TYR A 182 -3.43 -17.41 -6.34
N GLY A 183 -2.18 -16.98 -6.52
CA GLY A 183 -1.11 -17.30 -5.56
C GLY A 183 -1.39 -16.80 -4.14
N ILE A 184 -2.03 -15.63 -4.00
CA ILE A 184 -2.37 -15.05 -2.69
C ILE A 184 -3.60 -15.74 -2.06
N CYS A 185 -4.47 -16.38 -2.84
CA CYS A 185 -5.54 -17.24 -2.31
C CYS A 185 -5.02 -18.48 -1.57
N GLU A 186 -3.73 -18.78 -1.70
CA GLU A 186 -3.03 -19.85 -1.00
C GLU A 186 -2.02 -19.29 0.03
N ASP A 187 -2.05 -17.99 0.32
CA ASP A 187 -1.10 -17.34 1.23
C ASP A 187 -1.20 -17.91 2.65
N ARG A 188 -0.07 -17.95 3.36
CA ARG A 188 0.01 -18.42 4.75
C ARG A 188 -0.75 -17.49 5.69
N ASN A 189 -0.82 -16.20 5.36
CA ASN A 189 -1.57 -15.23 6.14
C ASN A 189 -3.08 -15.33 5.83
N PRO A 190 -3.92 -15.55 6.86
CA PRO A 190 -5.36 -15.75 6.67
C PRO A 190 -6.07 -14.48 6.18
N GLU A 191 -5.63 -13.28 6.59
CA GLU A 191 -6.22 -12.02 6.15
C GLU A 191 -5.95 -11.77 4.66
N ALA A 192 -4.70 -11.94 4.22
CA ALA A 192 -4.33 -11.83 2.81
C ALA A 192 -5.14 -12.82 1.96
N ARG A 193 -5.28 -14.07 2.43
CA ARG A 193 -6.08 -15.10 1.78
C ARG A 193 -7.56 -14.72 1.64
N GLN A 194 -8.17 -14.24 2.73
CA GLN A 194 -9.57 -13.82 2.73
C GLN A 194 -9.81 -12.64 1.79
N ARG A 195 -8.90 -11.65 1.77
CA ARG A 195 -9.00 -10.51 0.85
C ARG A 195 -8.80 -10.94 -0.61
N ALA A 196 -7.89 -11.88 -0.88
CA ALA A 196 -7.70 -12.44 -2.22
C ALA A 196 -8.92 -13.23 -2.73
N GLN A 197 -9.67 -13.89 -1.85
CA GLN A 197 -10.94 -14.51 -2.24
C GLN A 197 -12.03 -13.46 -2.50
N LYS A 198 -12.09 -12.40 -1.68
CA LYS A 198 -13.07 -11.31 -1.81
C LYS A 198 -12.90 -10.48 -3.08
N ILE A 199 -11.68 -10.37 -3.64
CA ILE A 199 -11.45 -9.63 -4.87
C ILE A 199 -11.88 -10.41 -6.13
N LEU A 200 -12.01 -11.74 -6.08
CA LEU A 200 -12.31 -12.57 -7.26
C LEU A 200 -13.57 -12.12 -8.04
N PRO A 201 -14.72 -11.83 -7.41
CA PRO A 201 -15.90 -11.31 -8.11
C PRO A 201 -15.65 -9.97 -8.80
N VAL A 202 -14.84 -9.10 -8.18
CA VAL A 202 -14.45 -7.80 -8.76
C VAL A 202 -13.57 -7.99 -9.99
N LEU A 203 -12.64 -8.95 -9.96
CA LEU A 203 -11.80 -9.28 -11.12
C LEU A 203 -12.61 -9.88 -12.26
N ILE A 204 -13.60 -10.73 -11.98
CA ILE A 204 -14.50 -11.26 -13.01
C ILE A 204 -15.25 -10.12 -13.71
N ARG A 205 -15.80 -9.16 -12.95
CA ARG A 205 -16.51 -8.00 -13.53
C ARG A 205 -15.59 -7.05 -14.32
N SER A 206 -14.38 -6.81 -13.82
CA SER A 206 -13.46 -5.82 -14.41
C SER A 206 -12.62 -6.38 -15.56
N LEU A 207 -12.06 -7.58 -15.44
CA LEU A 207 -11.17 -8.22 -16.41
C LEU A 207 -11.88 -9.22 -17.34
N GLY A 208 -13.08 -9.67 -16.96
CA GLY A 208 -13.85 -10.69 -17.67
C GLY A 208 -13.50 -12.13 -17.24
N LEU A 209 -14.52 -12.99 -17.27
CA LEU A 209 -14.39 -14.40 -16.88
C LEU A 209 -13.38 -15.17 -17.75
N ASP A 210 -13.32 -14.89 -19.05
CA ASP A 210 -12.38 -15.55 -19.97
C ASP A 210 -10.92 -15.32 -19.58
N THR A 211 -10.58 -14.10 -19.17
CA THR A 211 -9.24 -13.74 -18.70
C THR A 211 -8.88 -14.54 -17.45
N MET A 212 -9.81 -14.60 -16.50
CA MET A 212 -9.66 -15.34 -15.23
C MET A 212 -9.48 -16.84 -15.47
N GLN A 213 -10.30 -17.44 -16.35
CA GLN A 213 -10.22 -18.87 -16.68
C GLN A 213 -8.94 -19.22 -17.46
N LYS A 214 -8.51 -18.37 -18.40
CA LYS A 214 -7.24 -18.55 -19.11
C LYS A 214 -6.05 -18.49 -18.16
N ALA A 215 -6.06 -17.58 -17.18
CA ALA A 215 -5.03 -17.51 -16.15
C ALA A 215 -5.02 -18.77 -15.27
N LEU A 216 -6.21 -19.27 -14.88
CA LEU A 216 -6.33 -20.50 -14.08
C LEU A 216 -5.70 -21.70 -14.80
N LYS A 217 -5.97 -21.88 -16.09
CA LYS A 217 -5.43 -22.98 -16.91
C LYS A 217 -3.90 -22.98 -17.05
N LYS A 218 -3.23 -21.84 -16.79
CA LYS A 218 -1.76 -21.73 -16.80
C LYS A 218 -1.12 -22.21 -15.50
N LEU A 219 -1.90 -22.39 -14.42
CA LEU A 219 -1.38 -22.89 -13.15
C LEU A 219 -1.13 -24.40 -13.20
N LYS A 220 -0.35 -24.92 -12.26
CA LYS A 220 -0.22 -26.37 -12.05
C LYS A 220 -1.57 -26.97 -11.64
N ILE A 221 -1.84 -28.21 -12.03
CA ILE A 221 -3.12 -28.91 -11.75
C ILE A 221 -3.49 -28.82 -10.26
N THR A 222 -2.54 -29.04 -9.35
CA THR A 222 -2.75 -28.92 -7.90
C THR A 222 -3.33 -27.56 -7.46
N ASN A 223 -2.84 -26.46 -8.03
CA ASN A 223 -3.35 -25.12 -7.71
C ASN A 223 -4.70 -24.88 -8.40
N GLN A 224 -4.95 -25.48 -9.57
CA GLN A 224 -6.24 -25.39 -10.23
C GLN A 224 -7.35 -26.04 -9.39
N ASP A 225 -7.07 -27.17 -8.74
CA ASP A 225 -8.04 -27.86 -7.88
C ASP A 225 -8.45 -27.01 -6.66
N VAL A 226 -7.54 -26.15 -6.16
CA VAL A 226 -7.80 -25.25 -5.04
C VAL A 226 -8.53 -23.97 -5.51
N ILE A 227 -8.08 -23.37 -6.60
CA ILE A 227 -8.57 -22.07 -7.08
C ILE A 227 -9.85 -22.21 -7.90
N GLY A 228 -10.05 -23.30 -8.62
CA GLY A 228 -11.22 -23.56 -9.46
C GLY A 228 -12.54 -23.42 -8.71
N PRO A 229 -12.73 -24.09 -7.56
CA PRO A 229 -13.94 -23.93 -6.74
C PRO A 229 -14.16 -22.50 -6.23
N LEU A 230 -13.07 -21.78 -5.90
CA LEU A 230 -13.16 -20.39 -5.47
C LEU A 230 -13.61 -19.47 -6.61
N LEU A 231 -13.14 -19.73 -7.83
CA LEU A 231 -13.52 -18.99 -9.02
C LEU A 231 -14.97 -19.26 -9.43
N GLU A 232 -15.43 -20.51 -9.36
CA GLU A 232 -16.85 -20.84 -9.62
C GLU A 232 -17.77 -20.20 -8.57
N LYS A 233 -17.40 -20.23 -7.29
CA LYS A 233 -18.14 -19.51 -6.24
C LYS A 233 -18.18 -17.99 -6.51
N ALA A 234 -17.06 -17.40 -6.91
CA ALA A 234 -17.02 -15.98 -7.25
C ALA A 234 -17.90 -15.65 -8.47
N LYS A 235 -17.97 -16.55 -9.46
CA LYS A 235 -18.85 -16.43 -10.62
C LYS A 235 -20.33 -16.49 -10.22
N GLU A 236 -20.71 -17.40 -9.33
CA GLU A 236 -22.07 -17.47 -8.78
C GLU A 236 -22.44 -16.17 -8.05
N GLN A 237 -21.50 -15.60 -7.28
CA GLN A 237 -21.70 -14.30 -6.61
C GLN A 237 -21.94 -13.17 -7.62
N VAL A 238 -21.16 -13.09 -8.70
CA VAL A 238 -21.38 -12.09 -9.76
C VAL A 238 -22.75 -12.27 -10.42
N ALA A 239 -23.17 -13.51 -10.69
CA ALA A 239 -24.47 -13.81 -11.29
C ALA A 239 -25.65 -13.48 -10.37
N ALA A 240 -25.47 -13.60 -9.05
CA ALA A 240 -26.50 -13.27 -8.05
C ALA A 240 -26.65 -11.75 -7.80
N GLU A 241 -25.58 -10.97 -8.01
CA GLU A 241 -25.58 -9.51 -7.87
C GLU A 241 -26.12 -8.78 -9.11
N GLU A 242 -26.07 -9.41 -10.29
CA GLU A 242 -26.65 -8.86 -11.50
C GLU A 242 -28.19 -8.93 -11.38
N PRO A 243 -28.92 -7.80 -11.47
CA PRO A 243 -30.36 -7.82 -11.24
C PRO A 243 -31.00 -8.76 -12.24
N ALA A 244 -31.71 -9.77 -11.73
CA ALA A 244 -32.49 -10.69 -12.53
C ALA A 244 -33.30 -9.88 -13.55
N ALA A 245 -33.00 -10.06 -14.83
CA ALA A 245 -33.81 -9.48 -15.90
C ALA A 245 -35.28 -9.83 -15.60
N PRO A 246 -36.22 -8.87 -15.66
CA PRO A 246 -37.62 -9.18 -15.45
C PRO A 246 -38.00 -10.31 -16.41
N PRO A 247 -38.70 -11.36 -15.92
CA PRO A 247 -39.05 -12.49 -16.77
C PRO A 247 -39.79 -11.98 -18.01
N PRO A 248 -39.56 -12.57 -19.20
CA PRO A 248 -40.20 -12.11 -20.41
C PRO A 248 -41.71 -12.16 -20.22
N ALA A 249 -42.34 -10.99 -20.30
CA ALA A 249 -43.78 -10.85 -20.19
C ALA A 249 -44.45 -11.82 -21.15
N GLN A 250 -45.20 -12.77 -20.60
CA GLN A 250 -46.06 -13.64 -21.38
C GLN A 250 -47.03 -12.76 -22.17
N LYS A 251 -46.97 -12.88 -23.49
CA LYS A 251 -47.94 -12.28 -24.40
C LYS A 251 -49.32 -12.91 -24.14
N THR A 252 -50.18 -12.24 -23.40
CA THR A 252 -51.62 -12.50 -23.45
C THR A 252 -52.22 -11.69 -24.61
N ILE A 253 -52.62 -12.41 -25.66
CA ILE A 253 -53.45 -11.91 -26.76
C ILE A 253 -54.94 -12.08 -26.39
N ARG A 254 -55.75 -11.10 -26.84
CA ARG A 254 -57.23 -11.06 -26.95
C ARG A 254 -58.00 -10.89 -25.62
N GLY A 255 -59.05 -10.09 -25.56
CA GLY A 255 -59.83 -9.39 -26.59
C GLY A 255 -60.81 -8.43 -25.91
N GLY A 256 -61.31 -7.44 -26.66
CA GLY A 256 -62.05 -6.30 -26.13
C GLY A 256 -63.52 -6.54 -25.79
N GLY A 257 -64.15 -5.48 -25.29
CA GLY A 257 -65.60 -5.31 -25.30
C GLY A 257 -66.16 -4.56 -24.08
N GLY A 258 -66.48 -3.28 -24.27
CA GLY A 258 -67.76 -2.70 -23.82
C GLY A 258 -67.92 -2.19 -22.38
N GLY A 259 -67.82 -0.86 -22.22
CA GLY A 259 -68.90 0.00 -21.71
C GLY A 259 -69.33 -0.07 -20.24
N GLY A 260 -69.19 1.05 -19.52
CA GLY A 260 -69.95 1.32 -18.28
C GLY A 260 -69.41 2.50 -17.45
N VAL A 261 -70.08 3.65 -17.53
CA VAL A 261 -69.77 4.91 -16.82
C VAL A 261 -70.41 4.95 -15.42
N LYS A 262 -69.82 5.76 -14.51
CA LYS A 262 -70.33 6.41 -13.25
C LYS A 262 -69.61 5.87 -11.99
N LYS A 263 -69.15 6.64 -10.98
CA LYS A 263 -69.17 8.08 -10.61
C LYS A 263 -68.20 8.27 -9.42
N ALA A 264 -67.55 9.44 -9.27
CA ALA A 264 -66.80 9.88 -8.07
C ALA A 264 -67.76 10.29 -6.90
N PRO A 265 -67.31 10.53 -5.64
CA PRO A 265 -66.42 11.63 -5.20
C PRO A 265 -65.32 11.19 -4.18
N THR A 266 -64.08 11.75 -4.14
CA THR A 266 -63.55 13.06 -3.66
C THR A 266 -63.63 13.31 -2.13
N GLN A 267 -62.47 13.46 -1.48
CA GLN A 267 -62.05 14.42 -0.43
C GLN A 267 -60.55 14.15 -0.10
N GLU A 268 -59.60 15.02 -0.51
CA GLU A 268 -59.00 16.19 0.20
C GLU A 268 -58.28 15.79 1.50
N GLU A 269 -56.95 15.72 1.54
CA GLU A 269 -55.91 16.78 1.65
C GLU A 269 -55.80 17.36 3.08
N GLU A 270 -54.68 17.11 3.77
CA GLU A 270 -53.84 18.12 4.45
C GLU A 270 -52.69 17.49 5.25
N THR A 271 -51.49 18.03 5.04
CA THR A 271 -50.27 18.00 5.90
C THR A 271 -50.26 19.39 6.61
N PRO A 272 -49.56 19.70 7.74
CA PRO A 272 -48.26 19.19 8.19
C PRO A 272 -47.97 19.15 9.73
N GLU A 273 -46.73 18.75 10.06
CA GLU A 273 -45.93 18.89 11.31
C GLU A 273 -45.99 20.28 11.99
N PRO A 274 -45.45 20.54 13.23
CA PRO A 274 -44.31 19.88 13.93
C PRO A 274 -44.53 19.68 15.47
N PRO A 275 -43.52 19.24 16.27
CA PRO A 275 -42.88 20.23 17.17
C PRO A 275 -41.42 19.95 17.59
N ALA A 276 -40.76 21.01 18.07
CA ALA A 276 -39.51 21.00 18.81
C ALA A 276 -39.78 21.34 20.30
N ALA A 277 -39.09 20.67 21.23
CA ALA A 277 -38.78 21.18 22.58
C ALA A 277 -37.72 20.30 23.28
N THR A 278 -36.75 20.97 23.92
CA THR A 278 -35.71 20.45 24.82
C THR A 278 -36.29 20.07 26.20
N PRO A 279 -35.51 19.38 27.07
CA PRO A 279 -34.99 20.11 28.25
C PRO A 279 -33.60 19.65 28.75
N ASP A 280 -33.10 20.39 29.74
CA ASP A 280 -31.79 20.41 30.40
C ASP A 280 -31.89 19.98 31.88
N PHE A 281 -30.77 19.51 32.46
CA PHE A 281 -30.37 19.27 33.89
C PHE A 281 -31.34 18.66 34.95
N ASP A 282 -30.87 17.64 35.70
CA ASP A 282 -30.34 17.82 37.08
C ASP A 282 -29.93 16.51 37.79
N GLU A 283 -29.00 16.70 38.72
CA GLU A 283 -28.29 15.81 39.65
C GLU A 283 -29.15 15.42 40.88
N GLU A 284 -29.04 14.21 41.43
CA GLU A 284 -29.16 14.00 42.89
C GLU A 284 -28.60 12.66 43.44
N VAL A 285 -28.29 12.74 44.74
CA VAL A 285 -27.48 11.89 45.63
C VAL A 285 -28.35 11.01 46.53
N SER A 286 -27.82 9.86 47.02
CA SER A 286 -28.13 9.25 48.34
C SER A 286 -27.19 8.04 48.61
N THR A 287 -26.22 8.05 49.54
CA THR A 287 -26.23 7.68 50.99
C THR A 287 -26.88 6.31 51.30
N ALA A 288 -26.32 5.36 52.07
CA ALA A 288 -25.69 5.48 53.39
C ALA A 288 -24.87 4.23 53.88
N THR A 289 -23.80 4.50 54.64
CA THR A 289 -23.18 3.88 55.86
C THR A 289 -23.34 2.39 56.26
N VAL A 290 -22.25 1.76 56.76
CA VAL A 290 -22.04 1.26 58.17
C VAL A 290 -20.53 1.10 58.49
N LYS A 291 -20.12 1.44 59.73
CA LYS A 291 -18.82 1.24 60.41
C LYS A 291 -19.08 0.51 61.76
N PRO A 292 -18.10 -0.16 62.41
CA PRO A 292 -17.50 0.39 63.65
C PRO A 292 -15.99 0.05 63.83
N ALA A 293 -15.10 0.95 64.31
CA ALA A 293 -14.67 1.24 65.71
C ALA A 293 -13.93 0.08 66.42
N GLY A 294 -12.76 0.22 67.08
CA GLY A 294 -11.92 1.39 67.41
C GLY A 294 -10.63 1.04 68.19
N GLY A 295 -9.82 2.07 68.51
CA GLY A 295 -8.87 2.08 69.65
C GLY A 295 -7.59 2.95 69.48
N LYS A 296 -7.39 3.93 70.39
CA LYS A 296 -6.20 4.84 70.55
C LYS A 296 -5.20 4.20 71.57
N LYS A 297 -3.85 4.34 71.59
CA LYS A 297 -2.87 5.48 71.62
C LYS A 297 -1.39 4.93 71.42
N PRO A 298 -0.32 5.77 71.29
CA PRO A 298 0.96 5.52 70.57
C PRO A 298 2.23 5.47 71.50
N PRO A 299 3.52 5.68 71.06
CA PRO A 299 4.21 5.57 69.76
C PRO A 299 5.54 4.74 69.80
N ALA A 300 6.04 4.24 68.65
CA ALA A 300 7.46 3.92 68.47
C ALA A 300 7.94 4.22 67.03
N LYS A 301 9.08 4.91 66.94
CA LYS A 301 9.66 5.56 65.75
C LYS A 301 10.09 4.57 64.65
N ARG A 302 9.85 4.94 63.39
CA ARG A 302 10.73 4.60 62.24
C ARG A 302 10.67 5.72 61.18
N PRO A 303 11.80 6.08 60.55
CA PRO A 303 11.91 7.28 59.73
C PRO A 303 11.31 7.08 58.34
N THR A 304 10.70 8.15 57.84
CA THR A 304 10.20 8.35 56.47
C THR A 304 11.32 8.20 55.43
N MET A 305 11.13 7.29 54.47
CA MET A 305 11.84 7.31 53.19
C MET A 305 11.39 8.53 52.39
N THR A 306 12.34 9.38 52.00
CA THR A 306 12.07 10.52 51.11
C THR A 306 11.73 10.02 49.70
N SER A 307 10.68 10.59 49.10
CA SER A 307 10.16 10.32 47.73
C SER A 307 11.18 10.46 46.59
N LYS A 308 12.39 10.95 46.87
CA LYS A 308 13.49 11.07 45.90
C LYS A 308 14.19 9.74 45.59
N ARG A 309 14.12 8.74 46.47
CA ARG A 309 14.84 7.46 46.29
C ARG A 309 14.03 6.40 45.53
N SER A 310 12.69 6.46 45.59
CA SER A 310 11.81 5.57 44.79
C SER A 310 11.83 5.95 43.31
N ALA A 311 11.79 7.24 42.99
CA ALA A 311 11.88 7.74 41.62
C ALA A 311 13.24 7.43 40.95
N ALA A 312 14.32 7.43 41.73
CA ALA A 312 15.66 7.07 41.24
C ALA A 312 15.82 5.56 40.98
N LEU A 313 15.02 4.71 41.64
CA LEU A 313 15.06 3.26 41.43
C LEU A 313 14.23 2.86 40.19
N GLU A 314 13.06 3.48 39.97
CA GLU A 314 12.28 3.31 38.73
C GLU A 314 13.03 3.80 37.49
N GLN A 315 13.71 4.96 37.56
CA GLN A 315 14.51 5.46 36.43
C GLN A 315 15.73 4.57 36.13
N ALA A 316 16.31 3.91 37.14
CA ALA A 316 17.42 2.99 36.93
C ALA A 316 16.96 1.65 36.32
N GLU A 317 15.77 1.17 36.70
CA GLU A 317 15.17 -0.05 36.14
C GLU A 317 14.68 0.16 34.69
N GLU A 318 14.09 1.32 34.39
CA GLU A 318 13.69 1.70 33.04
C GLU A 318 14.92 1.88 32.13
N ALA A 319 15.99 2.54 32.60
CA ALA A 319 17.24 2.67 31.86
C ALA A 319 17.94 1.31 31.64
N ALA A 320 17.87 0.38 32.61
CA ALA A 320 18.44 -0.96 32.46
C ALA A 320 17.65 -1.86 31.50
N SER A 321 16.35 -1.63 31.31
CA SER A 321 15.51 -2.36 30.34
C SER A 321 15.68 -1.87 28.89
N VAL A 322 16.01 -0.58 28.71
CA VAL A 322 16.17 0.07 27.40
C VAL A 322 17.51 -0.30 26.73
N VAL A 323 18.57 -0.54 27.52
CA VAL A 323 19.90 -0.86 27.01
C VAL A 323 19.97 -2.23 26.29
N PRO A 324 19.43 -3.35 26.83
CA PRO A 324 19.40 -4.63 26.12
C PRO A 324 18.56 -4.60 24.84
N LEU A 325 17.44 -3.86 24.82
CA LEU A 325 16.58 -3.71 23.64
C LEU A 325 17.26 -2.90 22.53
N GLN A 326 18.00 -1.83 22.87
CA GLN A 326 18.80 -1.08 21.90
C GLN A 326 19.95 -1.92 21.34
N ILE A 327 20.61 -2.75 22.15
CA ILE A 327 21.68 -3.64 21.68
C ILE A 327 21.15 -4.70 20.71
N ASN A 328 19.97 -5.27 20.95
CA ASN A 328 19.32 -6.23 20.04
C ASN A 328 18.89 -5.56 18.72
N ASN A 329 18.28 -4.37 18.78
CA ASN A 329 17.91 -3.62 17.57
C ASN A 329 19.13 -3.21 16.73
N LEU A 330 20.25 -2.83 17.37
CA LEU A 330 21.50 -2.53 16.67
C LEU A 330 22.16 -3.78 16.08
N ARG A 331 22.00 -4.95 16.72
CA ARG A 331 22.48 -6.23 16.18
C ARG A 331 21.68 -6.66 14.95
N GLU A 332 20.37 -6.52 14.98
CA GLU A 332 19.50 -6.80 13.82
C GLU A 332 19.75 -5.83 12.66
N ALA A 333 19.95 -4.54 12.96
CA ALA A 333 20.33 -3.54 11.95
C ALA A 333 21.68 -3.89 11.30
N ARG A 334 22.69 -4.30 12.08
CA ARG A 334 23.98 -4.75 11.54
C ARG A 334 23.85 -5.99 10.66
N MET A 335 23.02 -6.97 11.04
CA MET A 335 22.78 -8.16 10.22
C MET A 335 22.00 -7.84 8.93
N GLN A 336 21.05 -6.90 8.98
CA GLN A 336 20.32 -6.40 7.80
C GLN A 336 21.26 -5.67 6.83
N ASP A 337 22.15 -4.81 7.35
CA ASP A 337 23.14 -4.10 6.53
C ASP A 337 24.18 -5.05 5.94
N GLU A 338 24.59 -6.10 6.66
CA GLU A 338 25.48 -7.12 6.13
C GLU A 338 24.81 -7.94 5.01
N LYS A 339 23.53 -8.31 5.17
CA LYS A 339 22.74 -8.96 4.10
C LYS A 339 22.61 -8.05 2.87
N LYS A 340 22.30 -6.77 3.05
CA LYS A 340 22.23 -5.78 1.96
C LYS A 340 23.58 -5.60 1.26
N ARG A 341 24.68 -5.54 2.01
CA ARG A 341 26.04 -5.49 1.43
C ARG A 341 26.36 -6.75 0.65
N LYS A 342 25.99 -7.94 1.13
CA LYS A 342 26.19 -9.20 0.40
C LYS A 342 25.39 -9.25 -0.90
N VAL A 343 24.15 -8.74 -0.91
CA VAL A 343 23.31 -8.64 -2.12
C VAL A 343 23.90 -7.63 -3.11
N CYS A 344 24.37 -6.49 -2.61
CA CYS A 344 25.02 -5.47 -3.42
C CYS A 344 26.35 -5.98 -4.01
N PHE A 345 27.14 -6.69 -3.21
CA PHE A 345 28.39 -7.32 -3.66
C PHE A 345 28.15 -8.42 -4.69
N ARG A 346 27.07 -9.22 -4.54
CA ARG A 346 26.63 -10.18 -5.56
C ARG A 346 26.20 -9.50 -6.86
N HIS A 347 25.46 -8.39 -6.77
CA HIS A 347 25.09 -7.62 -7.97
C HIS A 347 26.30 -7.00 -8.65
N ILE A 348 27.22 -6.40 -7.88
CA ILE A 348 28.46 -5.84 -8.42
C ILE A 348 29.30 -6.94 -9.07
N SER A 349 29.46 -8.10 -8.42
CA SER A 349 30.17 -9.25 -8.99
C SER A 349 29.50 -9.74 -10.28
N PHE A 350 28.17 -9.78 -10.34
CA PHE A 350 27.42 -10.19 -11.52
C PHE A 350 27.57 -9.19 -12.68
N VAL A 351 27.51 -7.89 -12.38
CA VAL A 351 27.72 -6.83 -13.37
C VAL A 351 29.15 -6.84 -13.89
N VAL A 352 30.15 -7.01 -13.02
CA VAL A 352 31.56 -7.15 -13.42
C VAL A 352 31.72 -8.37 -14.32
N SER A 353 31.14 -9.53 -14.00
CA SER A 353 31.19 -10.71 -14.87
C SER A 353 30.55 -10.47 -16.25
N ILE A 354 29.41 -9.77 -16.31
CA ILE A 354 28.77 -9.42 -17.59
C ILE A 354 29.65 -8.48 -18.41
N VAL A 355 30.21 -7.44 -17.78
CA VAL A 355 31.09 -6.49 -18.45
C VAL A 355 32.36 -7.20 -18.95
N THR A 356 32.97 -8.06 -18.15
CA THR A 356 34.13 -8.86 -18.57
C THR A 356 33.79 -9.76 -19.75
N LEU A 357 32.65 -10.46 -19.73
CA LEU A 357 32.20 -11.28 -20.86
C LEU A 357 31.96 -10.45 -22.12
N HIS A 358 31.37 -9.26 -21.98
CA HIS A 358 31.10 -8.37 -23.10
C HIS A 358 32.39 -7.83 -23.72
N PHE A 359 33.37 -7.43 -22.90
CA PHE A 359 34.70 -7.04 -23.36
C PHE A 359 35.46 -8.21 -24.01
N MET A 360 35.30 -9.44 -23.49
CA MET A 360 35.93 -10.63 -24.06
C MET A 360 35.31 -11.02 -25.40
N SER A 361 33.99 -10.86 -25.57
CA SER A 361 33.30 -11.02 -26.85
C SER A 361 33.71 -9.95 -27.85
N ILE A 362 33.86 -8.69 -27.44
CA ILE A 362 34.36 -7.61 -28.29
C ILE A 362 35.82 -7.87 -28.69
N TRP A 363 36.66 -8.40 -27.78
CA TRP A 363 38.05 -8.76 -28.08
C TRP A 363 38.13 -9.94 -29.05
N PHE A 364 37.28 -10.97 -28.90
CA PHE A 364 37.17 -12.08 -29.86
C PHE A 364 36.68 -11.63 -31.24
N LEU A 365 35.73 -10.69 -31.29
CA LEU A 365 35.21 -10.13 -32.54
C LEU A 365 36.15 -9.10 -33.18
N GLY A 366 36.97 -8.40 -32.39
CA GLY A 366 37.88 -7.35 -32.84
C GLY A 366 39.30 -7.83 -33.16
N VAL A 367 39.75 -8.95 -32.59
CA VAL A 367 41.10 -9.51 -32.80
C VAL A 367 41.07 -10.85 -33.55
N GLY A 368 39.88 -11.39 -33.84
CA GLY A 368 39.65 -12.63 -34.60
C GLY A 368 40.00 -12.60 -36.09
N GLY A 369 40.88 -11.69 -36.52
CA GLY A 369 41.49 -11.70 -37.87
C GLY A 369 42.86 -12.36 -37.92
N ALA A 370 43.56 -12.53 -36.79
CA ALA A 370 44.93 -13.04 -36.82
C ALA A 370 45.33 -13.68 -35.48
N LEU A 371 44.96 -14.95 -35.26
CA LEU A 371 45.76 -15.98 -34.56
C LEU A 371 44.86 -17.19 -34.29
N ARG A 372 45.08 -18.24 -35.07
CA ARG A 372 44.59 -19.59 -34.79
C ARG A 372 45.40 -20.12 -33.60
N ALA A 373 44.97 -19.82 -32.38
CA ALA A 373 45.63 -20.32 -31.17
C ALA A 373 44.81 -21.47 -30.56
N ASP A 374 45.50 -22.58 -30.34
CA ASP A 374 44.97 -23.86 -29.88
C ASP A 374 44.13 -23.77 -28.60
N ARG A 375 43.01 -24.51 -28.60
CA ARG A 375 42.06 -24.69 -27.48
C ARG A 375 42.72 -25.16 -26.17
N ASN A 376 43.94 -25.69 -26.22
CA ASN A 376 44.65 -26.23 -25.06
C ASN A 376 45.36 -25.17 -24.21
N VAL A 377 45.64 -23.97 -24.75
CA VAL A 377 46.29 -22.88 -23.97
C VAL A 377 45.29 -22.14 -23.08
N LEU A 378 44.02 -22.07 -23.50
CA LEU A 378 42.97 -21.38 -22.74
C LEU A 378 42.61 -22.11 -21.44
N PHE A 379 42.77 -23.44 -21.38
CA PHE A 379 42.45 -24.23 -20.18
C PHE A 379 43.50 -24.07 -19.06
N LEU A 380 44.76 -23.78 -19.41
CA LEU A 380 45.86 -23.61 -18.45
C LEU A 380 45.86 -22.25 -17.74
N MET A 381 45.37 -21.19 -18.37
CA MET A 381 45.28 -19.86 -17.73
C MET A 381 44.10 -19.72 -16.75
N PHE A 382 43.02 -20.48 -16.94
CA PHE A 382 41.84 -20.41 -16.05
C PHE A 382 41.90 -21.39 -14.87
N GLY A 383 42.82 -22.36 -14.87
CA GLY A 383 43.01 -23.32 -13.76
C GLY A 383 43.71 -22.77 -12.52
N VAL A 384 44.39 -21.61 -12.61
CA VAL A 384 45.22 -21.09 -11.50
C VAL A 384 44.46 -20.16 -10.55
N ASN A 385 43.31 -19.61 -10.95
CA ASN A 385 42.60 -18.61 -10.13
C ASN A 385 41.55 -19.17 -9.16
N TYR A 386 41.27 -20.48 -9.19
CA TYR A 386 40.30 -21.09 -8.29
C TYR A 386 40.90 -21.68 -7.01
N HIS A 387 42.23 -21.76 -6.88
CA HIS A 387 42.88 -22.40 -5.73
C HIS A 387 43.34 -21.43 -4.63
N ASN A 388 43.15 -20.10 -4.79
CA ASN A 388 43.64 -19.10 -3.83
C ASN A 388 42.54 -18.38 -3.03
N ALA A 389 41.29 -18.79 -3.17
CA ALA A 389 40.20 -18.37 -2.29
C ALA A 389 39.91 -19.50 -1.28
N GLY A 390 40.80 -19.65 -0.31
CA GLY A 390 40.66 -20.62 0.78
C GLY A 390 39.36 -20.40 1.56
N TYR A 391 38.39 -21.27 1.33
CA TYR A 391 37.29 -21.55 2.25
C TYR A 391 37.06 -23.06 2.22
N THR A 392 37.59 -23.75 3.22
CA THR A 392 37.22 -25.11 3.60
C THR A 392 35.75 -25.15 4.03
N LEU A 393 35.04 -26.17 3.54
CA LEU A 393 33.67 -26.56 3.93
C LEU A 393 33.56 -26.86 5.43
#